data_AF-I0JY92-F1
#
_entry.id   AF-I0JY92-F1
#
_cell.length_a   1.000
_cell.length_b   1.000
_cell.length_c   1.000
_cell.angle_alpha   90.00
_cell.angle_beta   90.00
_cell.angle_gamma   90.00
#
_symmetry.space_group_name_H-M   'P 1'
#
loop_
_entity.id
_entity.type
_entity.pdbx_description
1 polymer ?
#
loop_
_entity_poly.entity_id
_entity_poly.type
_entity_poly.pdbx_seq_one_letter_code
_entity_poly.pdbx_strand_id
1 'polypeptide(L)'
;MFYVDLYSLLKEEVEYFFRHLYTAPRLLEPREIELIQKIRSTFEYTYETSFLPPASFKAIEKADRQFREEFGVPIPEFYKKFLAFSNGFRSDLYTFFHIPDEDSPVEWLKSEEHDEELYFINEDFLIPHNRYYRVLKWDDEEAKEMFFNPNYFIFGQHRNFLEITCAYDMSTHCFFTLHHYFHDLKEEYPDLCSFLKEIFYMNKDPSATAP
;
A
#
# COMPACT_ATOMS: atom_id res chain seq x y z
N MET A 1 -11.68 0.17 -41.05
CA MET A 1 -11.09 -1.13 -40.67
C MET A 1 -10.30 -0.91 -39.38
N PHE A 2 -10.97 -0.87 -38.23
CA PHE A 2 -10.41 -0.42 -36.93
C PHE A 2 -10.46 -1.49 -35.83
N TYR A 3 -10.98 -2.68 -36.12
CA TYR A 3 -11.19 -3.75 -35.12
C TYR A 3 -9.97 -4.68 -34.91
N VAL A 4 -8.97 -4.61 -35.79
CA VAL A 4 -7.75 -5.44 -35.69
C VAL A 4 -6.81 -4.92 -34.60
N ASP A 5 -6.91 -3.63 -34.27
CA ASP A 5 -6.04 -2.96 -33.30
C ASP A 5 -6.50 -3.20 -31.85
N LEU A 6 -7.80 -2.96 -31.57
CA LEU A 6 -8.35 -3.15 -30.23
C LEU A 6 -8.25 -4.59 -29.72
N TYR A 7 -8.47 -5.58 -30.60
CA TYR A 7 -8.37 -6.99 -30.20
C TYR A 7 -6.93 -7.42 -29.94
N SER A 8 -5.97 -6.84 -30.66
CA SER A 8 -4.54 -7.12 -30.47
C SER A 8 -4.03 -6.47 -29.18
N LEU A 9 -4.46 -5.23 -28.91
CA LEU A 9 -4.19 -4.51 -27.66
C LEU A 9 -4.77 -5.24 -26.45
N LEU A 10 -6.06 -5.60 -26.49
CA LEU A 10 -6.69 -6.41 -25.45
C LEU A 10 -6.02 -7.77 -25.30
N LYS A 11 -5.59 -8.40 -26.40
CA LYS A 11 -4.88 -9.68 -26.33
C LYS A 11 -3.51 -9.55 -25.70
N GLU A 12 -2.73 -8.52 -26.02
CA GLU A 12 -1.41 -8.28 -25.42
C GLU A 12 -1.52 -7.92 -23.95
N GLU A 13 -2.51 -7.10 -23.59
CA GLU A 13 -2.80 -6.75 -22.20
C GLU A 13 -3.26 -7.99 -21.42
N VAL A 14 -4.20 -8.77 -21.97
CA VAL A 14 -4.63 -10.05 -21.38
C VAL A 14 -3.47 -11.06 -21.31
N GLU A 15 -2.62 -11.18 -22.34
CA GLU A 15 -1.44 -12.04 -22.29
C GLU A 15 -0.40 -11.54 -21.29
N TYR A 16 -0.24 -10.23 -21.10
CA TYR A 16 0.58 -9.66 -20.03
C TYR A 16 0.00 -10.03 -18.66
N PHE A 17 -1.31 -9.85 -18.47
CA PHE A 17 -2.08 -10.30 -17.30
C PHE A 17 -1.95 -11.83 -17.06
N PHE A 18 -1.89 -12.66 -18.10
CA PHE A 18 -1.77 -14.10 -17.94
C PHE A 18 -0.32 -14.62 -17.88
N ARG A 19 0.66 -13.89 -18.39
CA ARG A 19 2.08 -14.32 -18.31
C ARG A 19 2.77 -13.82 -17.05
N HIS A 20 2.42 -12.62 -16.59
CA HIS A 20 3.09 -11.96 -15.47
C HIS A 20 2.23 -11.98 -14.21
N LEU A 21 0.91 -11.90 -14.38
CA LEU A 21 -0.05 -11.87 -13.28
C LEU A 21 -0.69 -13.23 -13.00
N TYR A 22 -0.40 -14.34 -13.70
CA TYR A 22 -0.97 -15.69 -13.40
C TYR A 22 -0.41 -16.33 -12.13
N THR A 23 0.74 -15.86 -11.64
CA THR A 23 1.24 -16.16 -10.29
C THR A 23 0.65 -15.25 -9.21
N ALA A 24 0.11 -14.10 -9.58
CA ALA A 24 -0.46 -13.11 -8.67
C ALA A 24 -1.98 -13.20 -8.36
N PRO A 25 -2.90 -13.85 -9.13
CA PRO A 25 -4.32 -13.56 -9.02
C PRO A 25 -5.04 -14.52 -8.05
N ARG A 26 -4.30 -15.24 -7.20
CA ARG A 26 -4.86 -16.20 -6.23
C ARG A 26 -4.29 -16.04 -4.83
N LEU A 27 -3.67 -14.90 -4.55
CA LEU A 27 -3.03 -14.64 -3.27
C LEU A 27 -3.98 -13.90 -2.32
N LEU A 28 -4.80 -12.98 -2.84
CA LEU A 28 -5.87 -12.32 -2.10
C LEU A 28 -7.16 -13.15 -2.12
N GLU A 29 -7.95 -13.05 -1.06
CA GLU A 29 -9.27 -13.66 -0.96
C GLU A 29 -10.23 -13.05 -1.99
N PRO A 30 -11.20 -13.80 -2.54
CA PRO A 30 -12.12 -13.28 -3.57
C PRO A 30 -12.83 -11.98 -3.18
N ARG A 31 -13.17 -11.82 -1.89
CA ARG A 31 -13.80 -10.61 -1.36
C ARG A 31 -12.88 -9.39 -1.38
N GLU A 32 -11.59 -9.59 -1.16
CA GLU A 32 -10.57 -8.54 -1.22
C GLU A 32 -10.36 -8.12 -2.68
N ILE A 33 -10.29 -9.09 -3.59
CA ILE A 33 -10.18 -8.84 -5.04
C ILE A 33 -11.40 -8.05 -5.53
N GLU A 34 -12.62 -8.48 -5.19
CA GLU A 34 -13.85 -7.80 -5.58
C GLU A 34 -13.88 -6.36 -5.04
N LEU A 35 -13.49 -6.15 -3.79
CA LEU A 35 -13.43 -4.83 -3.18
C LEU A 35 -12.42 -3.93 -3.90
N ILE A 36 -11.21 -4.42 -4.16
CA ILE A 36 -10.16 -3.66 -4.85
C ILE A 36 -10.55 -3.36 -6.30
N GLN A 37 -11.17 -4.30 -7.01
CA GLN A 37 -11.71 -4.06 -8.35
C GLN A 37 -12.81 -3.01 -8.33
N LYS A 38 -13.68 -3.03 -7.31
CA LYS A 38 -14.70 -2.00 -7.14
C LYS A 38 -14.08 -0.64 -6.87
N ILE A 39 -13.03 -0.55 -6.04
CA ILE A 39 -12.25 0.67 -5.80
C ILE A 39 -11.67 1.19 -7.13
N ARG A 40 -11.01 0.33 -7.92
CA ARG A 40 -10.49 0.68 -9.27
C ARG A 40 -11.55 1.26 -10.20
N SER A 41 -12.79 0.77 -10.11
CA SER A 41 -13.89 1.23 -10.96
C SER A 41 -14.49 2.57 -10.53
N THR A 42 -14.12 3.10 -9.36
CA THR A 42 -14.58 4.42 -8.92
C THR A 42 -13.75 5.53 -9.57
N PHE A 43 -14.42 6.59 -10.01
CA PHE A 43 -13.81 7.71 -10.75
C PHE A 43 -12.66 8.39 -9.99
N GLU A 44 -12.66 8.33 -8.66
CA GLU A 44 -11.61 8.87 -7.79
C GLU A 44 -10.27 8.11 -7.93
N TYR A 45 -10.29 6.84 -8.34
CA TYR A 45 -9.10 5.98 -8.42
C TYR A 45 -8.88 5.38 -9.82
N THR A 46 -9.51 5.96 -10.84
CA THR A 46 -9.33 5.55 -12.25
C THR A 46 -8.02 6.02 -12.87
N TYR A 47 -7.18 6.76 -12.14
CA TYR A 47 -5.88 7.20 -12.65
C TYR A 47 -4.95 6.01 -12.86
N GLU A 48 -4.24 5.98 -14.00
CA GLU A 48 -3.30 4.91 -14.37
C GLU A 48 -2.19 4.69 -13.33
N THR A 49 -1.95 5.67 -12.45
CA THR A 49 -0.91 5.62 -11.41
C THR A 49 -1.43 5.20 -10.04
N SER A 50 -2.74 4.98 -9.87
CA SER A 50 -3.30 4.65 -8.57
C SER A 50 -2.94 3.25 -8.11
N PHE A 51 -2.95 2.28 -9.01
CA PHE A 51 -2.41 0.95 -8.74
C PHE A 51 -1.13 0.78 -9.54
N LEU A 52 -0.05 0.52 -8.83
CA LEU A 52 1.26 0.33 -9.44
C LEU A 52 1.36 -1.08 -10.04
N PRO A 53 2.29 -1.30 -11.00
CA PRO A 53 2.55 -2.64 -11.50
C PRO A 53 2.81 -3.61 -10.34
N PRO A 54 2.38 -4.87 -10.45
CA PRO A 54 2.70 -5.93 -9.48
C PRO A 54 4.19 -6.01 -9.18
N ALA A 55 4.56 -6.22 -7.92
CA ALA A 55 5.94 -6.50 -7.56
C ALA A 55 6.32 -7.92 -8.02
N SER A 56 7.53 -8.06 -8.54
CA SER A 56 8.11 -9.37 -8.84
C SER A 56 8.29 -10.20 -7.56
N PHE A 57 8.20 -11.52 -7.68
CA PHE A 57 8.44 -12.43 -6.56
C PHE A 57 9.84 -12.22 -5.94
N LYS A 58 10.84 -11.97 -6.81
CA LYS A 58 12.21 -11.66 -6.40
C LYS A 58 12.28 -10.38 -5.56
N ALA A 59 11.56 -9.32 -5.94
CA ALA A 59 11.48 -8.08 -5.16
C ALA A 59 10.85 -8.33 -3.78
N ILE A 60 9.73 -9.06 -3.72
CA ILE A 60 9.05 -9.37 -2.45
C ILE A 60 9.96 -10.19 -1.52
N GLU A 61 10.66 -11.20 -2.04
CA GLU A 61 11.62 -11.99 -1.23
C GLU A 61 12.80 -11.16 -0.74
N LYS A 62 13.34 -10.28 -1.59
CA LYS A 62 14.43 -9.36 -1.24
C LYS A 62 13.99 -8.41 -0.13
N ALA A 63 12.82 -7.79 -0.28
CA ALA A 63 12.25 -6.89 0.71
C ALA A 63 11.93 -7.62 2.02
N ASP A 64 11.35 -8.83 1.99
CA ASP A 64 11.07 -9.61 3.20
C ASP A 64 12.35 -9.97 3.96
N ARG A 65 13.41 -10.34 3.25
CA ARG A 65 14.71 -10.62 3.85
C ARG A 65 15.29 -9.38 4.52
N GLN A 66 15.30 -8.25 3.82
CA GLN A 66 15.79 -6.99 4.37
C GLN A 66 14.96 -6.54 5.58
N PHE A 67 13.64 -6.71 5.54
CA PHE A 67 12.75 -6.38 6.65
C PHE A 67 13.07 -7.22 7.91
N ARG A 68 13.36 -8.53 7.73
CA ARG A 68 13.80 -9.41 8.82
C ARG A 68 15.17 -9.01 9.37
N GLU A 69 16.10 -8.66 8.49
CA GLU A 69 17.46 -8.25 8.87
C GLU A 69 17.46 -6.93 9.63
N GLU A 70 16.67 -5.93 9.19
CA GLU A 70 16.60 -4.60 9.81
C GLU A 70 15.70 -4.54 11.04
N PHE A 71 14.56 -5.24 11.04
CA PHE A 71 13.52 -5.07 12.05
C PHE A 71 13.22 -6.33 12.86
N GLY A 72 13.85 -7.48 12.54
CA GLY A 72 13.66 -8.74 13.27
C GLY A 72 12.31 -9.42 13.03
N VAL A 73 11.47 -8.89 12.12
CA VAL A 73 10.14 -9.43 11.78
C VAL A 73 9.98 -9.56 10.26
N PRO A 74 9.14 -10.47 9.75
CA PRO A 74 8.85 -10.54 8.32
C PRO A 74 7.84 -9.47 7.89
N ILE A 75 7.79 -9.18 6.59
CA ILE A 75 6.65 -8.47 6.00
C ILE A 75 5.41 -9.38 6.18
N PRO A 76 4.29 -8.86 6.71
CA PRO A 76 3.08 -9.65 6.90
C PRO A 76 2.51 -10.17 5.58
N GLU A 77 1.90 -11.35 5.66
CA GLU A 77 1.44 -12.09 4.48
C GLU A 77 0.40 -11.32 3.67
N PHE A 78 -0.55 -10.62 4.32
CA PHE A 78 -1.55 -9.81 3.61
C PHE A 78 -0.88 -8.78 2.69
N TYR A 79 0.24 -8.19 3.16
CA TYR A 79 0.92 -7.14 2.42
C TYR A 79 1.79 -7.70 1.30
N LYS A 80 2.40 -8.87 1.48
CA LYS A 80 3.05 -9.59 0.37
C LYS A 80 2.07 -9.90 -0.76
N LYS A 81 0.87 -10.37 -0.39
CA LYS A 81 -0.22 -10.64 -1.32
C LYS A 81 -0.68 -9.36 -2.01
N PHE A 82 -0.75 -8.24 -1.27
CA PHE A 82 -1.04 -6.93 -1.83
C PHE A 82 0.04 -6.48 -2.82
N LEU A 83 1.32 -6.54 -2.46
CA LEU A 83 2.45 -6.18 -3.33
C LEU A 83 2.49 -7.01 -4.62
N ALA A 84 2.21 -8.31 -4.53
CA ALA A 84 2.09 -9.19 -5.69
C ALA A 84 0.89 -8.84 -6.57
N PHE A 85 -0.13 -8.16 -6.04
CA PHE A 85 -1.26 -7.65 -6.82
C PHE A 85 -1.01 -6.23 -7.36
N SER A 86 -0.33 -5.39 -6.59
CA SER A 86 -0.01 -3.99 -6.86
C SER A 86 1.16 -3.58 -5.96
N ASN A 87 2.31 -3.22 -6.54
CA ASN A 87 3.48 -2.79 -5.77
C ASN A 87 3.27 -1.40 -5.18
N GLY A 88 2.42 -1.29 -4.17
CA GLY A 88 1.93 -0.03 -3.62
C GLY A 88 0.65 0.46 -4.30
N PHE A 89 0.11 1.53 -3.74
CA PHE A 89 -1.11 2.19 -4.22
C PHE A 89 -1.05 3.68 -3.89
N ARG A 90 -1.55 4.53 -4.79
CA ARG A 90 -1.60 5.97 -4.60
C ARG A 90 -2.99 6.51 -4.93
N SER A 91 -3.49 7.38 -4.07
CA SER A 91 -4.70 8.17 -4.33
C SER A 91 -4.47 9.62 -3.92
N ASP A 92 -5.51 10.44 -3.96
CA ASP A 92 -5.43 11.80 -3.43
C ASP A 92 -5.34 11.85 -1.90
N LEU A 93 -5.81 10.79 -1.21
CA LEU A 93 -5.89 10.77 0.25
C LEU A 93 -4.88 9.84 0.89
N TYR A 94 -4.64 8.67 0.31
CA TYR A 94 -3.76 7.66 0.90
C TYR A 94 -2.72 7.16 -0.09
N THR A 95 -1.54 6.86 0.45
CA THR A 95 -0.52 6.04 -0.20
C THR A 95 -0.33 4.76 0.60
N PHE A 96 -0.34 3.61 -0.08
CA PHE A 96 0.26 2.38 0.44
C PHE A 96 1.63 2.21 -0.18
N PHE A 97 2.60 1.93 0.67
CA PHE A 97 4.00 1.96 0.29
C PHE A 97 4.36 0.86 -0.71
N HIS A 98 5.42 1.11 -1.47
CA HIS A 98 5.94 0.18 -2.46
C HIS A 98 7.34 -0.30 -2.08
N ILE A 99 7.82 -1.32 -2.78
CA ILE A 99 9.19 -1.83 -2.65
C ILE A 99 9.95 -1.66 -3.97
N PRO A 100 11.29 -1.60 -3.94
CA PRO A 100 12.09 -1.59 -5.15
C PRO A 100 11.96 -2.89 -5.93
N ASP A 101 11.80 -2.78 -7.24
CA ASP A 101 11.70 -3.92 -8.14
C ASP A 101 12.48 -3.67 -9.43
N GLU A 102 13.69 -4.22 -9.50
CA GLU A 102 14.60 -4.14 -10.66
C GLU A 102 13.94 -4.61 -11.98
N ASP A 103 12.96 -5.51 -11.87
CA ASP A 103 12.24 -6.10 -12.99
C ASP A 103 10.97 -5.29 -13.36
N SER A 104 10.71 -4.18 -12.67
CA SER A 104 9.55 -3.31 -12.91
C SER A 104 9.61 -2.67 -14.30
N PRO A 105 8.47 -2.58 -15.02
CA PRO A 105 8.37 -1.81 -16.26
C PRO A 105 8.46 -0.30 -16.03
N VAL A 106 8.39 0.15 -14.77
CA VAL A 106 8.41 1.57 -14.38
C VAL A 106 9.77 1.90 -13.77
N GLU A 107 10.51 2.82 -14.42
CA GLU A 107 11.91 3.09 -14.08
C GLU A 107 12.10 3.54 -12.62
N TRP A 108 11.24 4.45 -12.13
CA TRP A 108 11.33 4.96 -10.77
C TRP A 108 10.93 3.92 -9.70
N LEU A 109 10.40 2.75 -10.08
CA LEU A 109 10.16 1.66 -9.13
C LEU A 109 11.36 0.73 -8.97
N LYS A 110 12.44 0.88 -9.76
CA LYS A 110 13.55 -0.06 -9.76
C LYS A 110 14.50 0.06 -8.56
N SER A 111 14.59 1.24 -7.97
CA SER A 111 15.50 1.55 -6.86
C SER A 111 14.87 2.55 -5.89
N GLU A 112 15.30 2.52 -4.61
CA GLU A 112 15.01 3.59 -3.63
C GLU A 112 15.88 4.84 -3.84
N GLU A 113 16.92 4.73 -4.68
CA GLU A 113 17.81 5.83 -5.01
C GLU A 113 17.30 6.54 -6.27
N HIS A 114 17.03 7.83 -6.16
CA HIS A 114 16.67 8.70 -7.27
C HIS A 114 17.59 9.92 -7.29
N ASP A 115 18.15 10.23 -8.45
CA ASP A 115 19.06 11.37 -8.68
C ASP A 115 18.34 12.74 -8.73
N GLU A 116 17.01 12.78 -8.59
CA GLU A 116 16.22 14.00 -8.71
C GLU A 116 15.90 14.64 -7.34
N GLU A 117 15.93 15.98 -7.29
CA GLU A 117 15.48 16.84 -6.18
C GLU A 117 13.96 16.74 -5.89
N LEU A 118 13.27 15.72 -6.39
CA LEU A 118 11.87 15.47 -6.07
C LEU A 118 11.81 14.77 -4.70
N TYR A 119 11.80 15.59 -3.65
CA TYR A 119 11.71 15.25 -2.23
C TYR A 119 10.67 14.17 -1.84
N PHE A 120 9.73 13.81 -2.73
CA PHE A 120 8.61 12.93 -2.45
C PHE A 120 8.76 11.47 -2.92
N ILE A 121 9.74 11.13 -3.78
CA ILE A 121 9.78 9.78 -4.38
C ILE A 121 10.26 8.73 -3.36
N ASN A 122 11.16 9.11 -2.44
CA ASN A 122 11.62 8.23 -1.36
C ASN A 122 10.60 8.09 -0.21
N GLU A 123 9.61 8.99 -0.14
CA GLU A 123 8.58 9.03 0.89
C GLU A 123 7.44 8.03 0.63
N ASP A 124 7.55 7.13 -0.33
CA ASP A 124 6.52 6.13 -0.58
C ASP A 124 7.08 4.70 -0.54
N PHE A 125 8.37 4.52 -0.20
CA PHE A 125 8.98 3.20 -0.03
C PHE A 125 8.76 2.62 1.37
N LEU A 126 8.45 1.33 1.42
CA LEU A 126 8.07 0.62 2.63
C LEU A 126 9.16 0.63 3.71
N ILE A 127 10.40 0.36 3.31
CA ILE A 127 11.51 0.15 4.26
C ILE A 127 11.95 1.47 4.91
N PRO A 128 12.19 2.57 4.16
CA PRO A 128 12.48 3.87 4.75
C PRO A 128 11.42 4.32 5.77
N HIS A 129 10.13 4.08 5.49
CA HIS A 129 9.06 4.44 6.42
C HIS A 129 9.05 3.65 7.71
N ASN A 130 9.22 2.32 7.62
CA ASN A 130 9.34 1.50 8.82
C ASN A 130 10.60 1.85 9.62
N ARG A 131 11.69 2.24 8.95
CA ARG A 131 12.90 2.75 9.61
C ARG A 131 12.62 4.07 10.33
N TYR A 132 11.99 5.03 9.65
CA TYR A 132 11.62 6.32 10.23
C TYR A 132 10.75 6.14 11.47
N TYR A 133 9.68 5.35 11.36
CA TYR A 133 8.76 5.07 12.46
C TYR A 133 9.47 4.50 13.70
N ARG A 134 10.46 3.63 13.49
CA ARG A 134 11.18 2.96 14.57
C ARG A 134 12.30 3.80 15.20
N VAL A 135 12.72 4.89 14.55
CA VAL A 135 13.80 5.77 15.02
C VAL A 135 13.26 7.12 15.52
N LEU A 136 11.97 7.41 15.31
CA LEU A 136 11.30 8.60 15.84
C LEU A 136 11.63 8.77 17.33
N LYS A 137 12.38 9.84 17.63
CA LYS A 137 12.61 10.30 19.00
C LYS A 137 11.39 11.11 19.39
N TRP A 138 10.60 10.54 20.29
CA TRP A 138 9.46 11.20 20.88
C TRP A 138 9.96 12.03 22.07
N ASP A 139 9.67 13.33 22.06
CA ASP A 139 10.01 14.22 23.18
C ASP A 139 9.13 13.96 24.41
N ASP A 140 8.01 13.27 24.21
CA ASP A 140 7.08 12.81 25.25
C ASP A 140 7.15 11.28 25.37
N GLU A 141 7.57 10.79 26.54
CA GLU A 141 7.68 9.35 26.83
C GLU A 141 6.30 8.67 26.90
N GLU A 142 5.22 9.39 27.21
CA GLU A 142 3.85 8.83 27.24
C GLU A 142 3.34 8.59 25.80
N ALA A 143 3.57 9.57 24.92
CA ALA A 143 3.35 9.42 23.47
C ALA A 143 4.20 8.29 22.87
N LYS A 144 5.44 8.13 23.33
CA LYS A 144 6.36 7.08 22.89
C LYS A 144 5.88 5.69 23.24
N GLU A 145 5.40 5.46 24.47
CA GLU A 145 4.88 4.15 24.87
C GLU A 145 3.59 3.78 24.14
N MET A 146 2.75 4.77 23.79
CA MET A 146 1.53 4.54 23.03
C MET A 146 1.77 4.30 21.52
N PHE A 147 2.72 5.01 20.91
CA PHE A 147 3.00 4.90 19.48
C PHE A 147 4.06 3.87 19.14
N PHE A 148 5.14 3.75 19.90
CA PHE A 148 6.17 2.77 19.62
C PHE A 148 5.72 1.37 20.04
N ASN A 149 4.85 0.76 19.24
CA ASN A 149 4.62 -0.66 19.29
C ASN A 149 5.59 -1.33 18.31
N PRO A 150 6.60 -2.08 18.80
CA PRO A 150 7.54 -2.76 17.91
C PRO A 150 6.84 -3.78 16.99
N ASN A 151 5.64 -4.24 17.35
CA ASN A 151 4.84 -5.17 16.56
C ASN A 151 4.04 -4.49 15.44
N TYR A 152 4.01 -3.16 15.36
CA TYR A 152 3.36 -2.49 14.23
C TYR A 152 4.22 -2.59 12.98
N PHE A 153 3.55 -2.92 11.87
CA PHE A 153 4.04 -2.86 10.52
C PHE A 153 3.37 -1.67 9.82
N ILE A 154 4.15 -0.64 9.50
CA ILE A 154 3.62 0.56 8.85
C ILE A 154 3.59 0.33 7.35
N PHE A 155 2.44 0.49 6.72
CA PHE A 155 2.24 0.07 5.33
C PHE A 155 1.60 1.12 4.43
N GLY A 156 1.24 2.26 5.02
CA GLY A 156 0.74 3.40 4.29
C GLY A 156 0.62 4.65 5.15
N GLN A 157 0.21 5.73 4.52
CA GLN A 157 0.02 7.04 5.13
C GLN A 157 -1.06 7.84 4.41
N HIS A 158 -1.65 8.80 5.13
CA HIS A 158 -2.46 9.83 4.49
C HIS A 158 -1.54 10.88 3.84
N ARG A 159 -1.87 11.31 2.62
CA ARG A 159 -1.02 12.19 1.80
C ARG A 159 -1.07 13.65 2.23
N ASN A 160 -2.23 14.11 2.70
CA ASN A 160 -2.40 15.50 3.14
C ASN A 160 -2.12 15.69 4.64
N PHE A 161 -2.02 14.59 5.40
CA PHE A 161 -1.87 14.58 6.85
C PHE A 161 -0.85 13.49 7.19
N LEU A 162 0.44 13.81 7.05
CA LEU A 162 1.54 12.85 7.23
C LEU A 162 1.60 12.27 8.65
N GLU A 163 0.90 12.89 9.60
CA GLU A 163 0.68 12.40 10.94
C GLU A 163 -0.29 11.21 11.02
N ILE A 164 -1.03 10.91 9.95
CA ILE A 164 -1.95 9.76 9.88
C ILE A 164 -1.27 8.61 9.14
N THR A 165 -0.97 7.54 9.87
CA THR A 165 -0.30 6.35 9.32
C THR A 165 -1.17 5.09 9.40
N CYS A 166 -1.05 4.24 8.38
CA CYS A 166 -1.72 2.95 8.30
C CYS A 166 -0.79 1.89 8.88
N ALA A 167 -1.23 1.21 9.94
CA ALA A 167 -0.44 0.22 10.66
C ALA A 167 -1.17 -1.12 10.74
N TYR A 168 -0.40 -2.20 10.75
CA TYR A 168 -0.89 -3.54 11.03
C TYR A 168 -0.16 -4.08 12.25
N ASP A 169 -0.90 -4.52 13.26
CA ASP A 169 -0.32 -5.12 14.45
C ASP A 169 -0.10 -6.61 14.24
N MET A 170 1.17 -7.00 14.20
CA MET A 170 1.60 -8.38 13.99
C MET A 170 1.18 -9.31 15.14
N SER A 171 0.84 -8.78 16.31
CA SER A 171 0.46 -9.57 17.50
C SER A 171 -1.04 -9.83 17.58
N THR A 172 -1.86 -8.85 17.24
CA THR A 172 -3.33 -8.94 17.30
C THR A 172 -3.96 -9.27 15.94
N HIS A 173 -3.20 -9.15 14.85
CA HIS A 173 -3.67 -9.27 13.47
C HIS A 173 -4.72 -8.23 13.07
N CYS A 174 -4.78 -7.11 13.80
CA CYS A 174 -5.66 -5.99 13.51
C CYS A 174 -4.95 -4.90 12.68
N PHE A 175 -5.75 -4.15 11.94
CA PHE A 175 -5.34 -2.98 11.17
C PHE A 175 -5.70 -1.72 11.94
N PHE A 176 -4.92 -0.67 11.74
CA PHE A 176 -5.09 0.58 12.45
C PHE A 176 -4.85 1.79 11.55
N THR A 177 -5.58 2.85 11.86
CA THR A 177 -5.23 4.22 11.47
C THR A 177 -4.71 4.92 12.73
N LEU A 178 -3.48 5.41 12.68
CA LEU A 178 -2.75 6.00 13.82
C LEU A 178 -2.54 7.49 13.58
N HIS A 179 -2.82 8.34 14.56
CA HIS A 179 -2.66 9.81 14.44
C HIS A 179 -1.58 10.36 15.39
N HIS A 180 -0.40 10.71 14.87
CA HIS A 180 0.80 11.01 15.69
C HIS A 180 0.63 12.09 16.78
N TYR A 181 -0.29 13.06 16.60
CA TYR A 181 -0.55 14.12 17.58
C TYR A 181 -1.78 13.93 18.47
N PHE A 182 -2.66 12.97 18.14
CA PHE A 182 -3.94 12.77 18.83
C PHE A 182 -4.13 11.29 19.12
N HIS A 183 -3.48 10.82 20.18
CA HIS A 183 -3.38 9.41 20.56
C HIS A 183 -4.73 8.72 20.74
N ASP A 184 -5.75 9.47 21.17
CA ASP A 184 -7.11 8.96 21.35
C ASP A 184 -7.84 8.67 20.02
N LEU A 185 -7.34 9.21 18.90
CA LEU A 185 -7.88 9.02 17.55
C LEU A 185 -7.27 7.80 16.86
N LYS A 186 -7.21 6.67 17.57
CA LYS A 186 -6.81 5.37 17.04
C LYS A 186 -8.05 4.61 16.58
N GLU A 187 -8.12 4.32 15.28
CA GLU A 187 -9.17 3.47 14.72
C GLU A 187 -8.65 2.06 14.51
N GLU A 188 -9.42 1.06 14.93
CA GLU A 188 -9.08 -0.37 14.83
C GLU A 188 -10.02 -1.07 13.86
N TYR A 189 -9.46 -1.92 13.00
CA TYR A 189 -10.20 -2.74 12.07
C TYR A 189 -9.76 -4.21 12.16
N PRO A 190 -10.70 -5.15 12.25
CA PRO A 190 -10.38 -6.56 12.49
C PRO A 190 -9.81 -7.29 11.27
N ASP A 191 -9.94 -6.70 10.07
CA ASP A 191 -9.51 -7.32 8.82
C ASP A 191 -9.24 -6.28 7.72
N LEU A 192 -8.53 -6.70 6.68
CA LEU A 192 -8.14 -5.84 5.56
C LEU A 192 -9.37 -5.27 4.81
N CYS A 193 -10.43 -6.06 4.63
CA CYS A 193 -11.62 -5.57 3.92
C CYS A 193 -12.32 -4.44 4.69
N SER A 194 -12.42 -4.57 6.01
CA SER A 194 -12.98 -3.56 6.90
C SER A 194 -12.14 -2.28 6.87
N PHE A 195 -10.81 -2.43 6.93
CA PHE A 195 -9.87 -1.31 6.79
C PHE A 195 -10.03 -0.60 5.43
N LEU A 196 -9.95 -1.34 4.31
CA LEU A 196 -10.07 -0.76 2.97
C LEU A 196 -11.43 -0.11 2.75
N LYS A 197 -12.50 -0.63 3.35
CA LYS A 197 -13.83 0.01 3.27
C LYS A 197 -13.82 1.40 3.89
N GLU A 198 -13.23 1.55 5.06
CA GLU A 198 -13.15 2.85 5.73
C GLU A 198 -12.35 3.84 4.88
N ILE A 199 -11.13 3.44 4.52
CA ILE A 199 -10.16 4.25 3.78
C ILE A 199 -10.72 4.73 2.44
N PHE A 200 -11.48 3.89 1.73
CA PHE A 200 -11.93 4.17 0.36
C PHE A 200 -13.40 4.54 0.19
N TYR A 201 -14.27 4.31 1.19
CA TYR A 201 -15.71 4.56 1.03
C TYR A 201 -16.28 5.58 2.01
N MET A 202 -15.65 5.86 3.15
CA MET A 202 -16.19 6.81 4.14
C MET A 202 -15.82 8.27 3.87
N ASN A 203 -15.00 8.55 2.85
CA ASN A 203 -14.82 9.91 2.31
C ASN A 203 -15.97 10.37 1.40
N LYS A 204 -17.05 9.60 1.29
CA LYS A 204 -18.31 10.10 0.72
C LYS A 204 -18.94 11.07 1.72
N ASP A 205 -18.79 12.35 1.40
CA ASP A 205 -19.49 13.45 2.04
C ASP A 205 -20.93 13.06 2.45
N PRO A 206 -21.28 13.08 3.76
CA PRO A 206 -22.64 12.86 4.23
C PRO A 206 -23.67 13.82 3.62
N SER A 207 -23.21 14.93 3.01
CA SER A 207 -24.07 15.91 2.35
C SER A 207 -24.65 15.42 1.01
N ALA A 208 -24.12 14.35 0.42
CA ALA A 208 -24.58 13.81 -0.87
C ALA A 208 -25.85 12.93 -0.77
N THR A 209 -26.43 12.79 0.42
CA THR A 209 -27.75 12.17 0.61
C THR A 209 -28.72 13.17 1.25
N ALA A 210 -29.16 14.16 0.48
CA ALA A 210 -30.46 14.78 0.68
C ALA A 210 -31.31 14.50 -0.58
N PRO A 211 -32.54 13.99 -0.42
CA PRO A 211 -33.42 13.60 -1.53
C PRO A 211 -33.86 14.78 -2.41
#